data_AF-A0A1H0UI79-F1
#
_entry.id   AF-A0A1H0UI79-F1
#
_cell.length_a   1.000
_cell.length_b   1.000
_cell.length_c   1.000
_cell.angle_alpha   90.00
_cell.angle_beta   90.00
_cell.angle_gamma   90.00
#
_symmetry.space_group_name_H-M   'P 1'
#
loop_
_entity.id
_entity.type
_entity.pdbx_description
1 polymer ?
#
loop_
_entity_poly.entity_id
_entity_poly.type
_entity_poly.pdbx_seq_one_letter_code
_entity_poly.pdbx_strand_id
1 'polypeptide(L)'
;MHSLPATVASALAEADSESADWPAQWRALTAVSVELQSLLVTDPGPELVALIEQIVTQLADGVAASRRHRVELAELAHRVLDTHARACAETAADPVRLADWLLDLQLRHPEAPDVGLAAYARALDDDGLQRYRDRAVALFEPLPVIGFGETGRYDRARWALLRVMEELAEYTEDVDLQLLVLSKDLSSGWHYLQVATVLRDSGRSGEALEWVERGLRAVGGRGAALRLLDLAVEEHVRRGAPERAVQVCREAFLARPSLDVYLKIRTLAVHTDRWPPLRAELVEHLVRDGSRLAIEVYRRVVEVELARRGVQEQDVVVEWLRQLRGLQPDAFADYLDHIKSRHVADRELLDELSRRGF
;
A
#
# COMPACT_ATOMS: atom_id res chain seq x y z
N MET A 1 6.85 39.10 26.93
CA MET A 1 7.44 38.13 25.97
C MET A 1 8.53 37.26 26.60
N HIS A 2 9.61 37.81 27.18
CA HIS A 2 10.78 37.00 27.64
C HIS A 2 10.53 35.95 28.72
N SER A 3 9.42 36.00 29.46
CA SER A 3 9.12 35.02 30.52
C SER A 3 8.45 33.74 30.02
N LEU A 4 7.81 33.75 28.84
CA LEU A 4 6.99 32.61 28.38
C LEU A 4 7.81 31.32 28.18
N PRO A 5 9.00 31.34 27.54
CA PRO A 5 9.80 30.12 27.40
C PRO A 5 10.30 29.58 28.74
N ALA A 6 10.54 30.46 29.72
CA ALA A 6 10.93 30.05 31.07
C ALA A 6 9.76 29.37 31.81
N THR A 7 8.54 29.88 31.64
CA THR A 7 7.31 29.24 32.17
C THR A 7 7.12 27.85 31.59
N VAL A 8 7.29 27.68 30.27
CA VAL A 8 7.18 26.38 29.60
C VAL A 8 8.25 25.42 30.11
N ALA A 9 9.53 25.84 30.13
CA ALA A 9 10.62 25.01 30.64
C ALA A 9 10.39 24.56 32.08
N SER A 10 9.94 25.48 32.95
CA SER A 10 9.63 25.17 34.36
C SER A 10 8.50 24.15 34.48
N ALA A 11 7.42 24.31 33.71
CA ALA A 11 6.29 23.40 33.76
C ALA A 11 6.63 22.00 33.22
N LEU A 12 7.47 21.91 32.19
CA LEU A 12 7.89 20.64 31.60
C LEU A 12 8.91 19.88 32.46
N ALA A 13 9.80 20.59 33.17
CA ALA A 13 10.83 19.96 34.02
C ALA A 13 10.21 19.09 35.13
N GLU A 14 9.00 19.43 35.57
CA GLU A 14 8.30 18.73 36.63
C GLU A 14 7.23 17.75 36.11
N ALA A 15 6.99 17.66 34.79
CA ALA A 15 5.82 17.00 34.22
C ALA A 15 5.66 15.51 34.62
N ASP A 16 6.75 14.77 34.77
CA ASP A 16 6.73 13.34 35.14
C ASP A 16 7.16 13.09 36.60
N SER A 17 7.32 14.14 37.42
CA SER A 17 7.69 14.01 38.84
C SER A 17 6.54 13.46 39.68
N GLU A 18 6.84 12.61 40.66
CA GLU A 18 5.84 12.07 41.59
C GLU A 18 5.23 13.14 42.51
N SER A 19 5.93 14.26 42.71
CA SER A 19 5.46 15.40 43.50
C SER A 19 4.88 16.54 42.66
N ALA A 20 4.65 16.32 41.36
CA ALA A 20 4.19 17.35 40.44
C ALA A 20 2.72 17.72 40.66
N ASP A 21 2.43 19.02 40.71
CA ASP A 21 1.06 19.52 40.54
C ASP A 21 0.78 19.72 39.04
N TRP A 22 0.58 18.60 38.33
CA TRP A 22 0.29 18.61 36.89
C TRP A 22 -0.89 19.54 36.53
N PRO A 23 -2.02 19.58 37.27
CA PRO A 23 -3.08 20.57 37.02
C PRO A 23 -2.63 22.03 37.06
N ALA A 24 -1.67 22.40 37.92
CA ALA A 24 -1.10 23.75 37.92
C ALA A 24 -0.16 23.99 36.73
N GLN A 25 0.73 23.03 36.44
CA GLN A 25 1.66 23.09 35.30
C GLN A 25 0.90 23.17 33.97
N TRP A 26 -0.13 22.36 33.80
CA TRP A 26 -1.00 22.37 32.62
C TRP A 26 -1.75 23.69 32.44
N ARG A 27 -2.24 24.30 33.54
CA ARG A 27 -2.81 25.65 33.48
C ARG A 27 -1.79 26.70 33.06
N ALA A 28 -0.55 26.59 33.51
CA ALA A 28 0.52 27.50 33.09
C ALA A 28 0.84 27.34 31.59
N LEU A 29 0.94 26.09 31.10
CA LEU A 29 1.19 25.78 29.69
C LEU A 29 0.05 26.26 28.77
N THR A 30 -1.20 26.05 29.17
CA THR A 30 -2.36 26.53 28.40
C THR A 30 -2.48 28.05 28.44
N ALA A 31 -2.13 28.71 29.55
CA ALA A 31 -2.06 30.17 29.63
C ALA A 31 -1.00 30.75 28.66
N VAL A 32 0.15 30.07 28.49
CA VAL A 32 1.14 30.48 27.48
C VAL A 32 0.55 30.45 26.07
N SER A 33 -0.20 29.39 25.71
CA SER A 33 -0.85 29.32 24.40
C SER A 33 -1.87 30.46 24.18
N VAL A 34 -2.65 30.81 25.21
CA VAL A 34 -3.61 31.94 25.16
C VAL A 34 -2.87 33.27 24.99
N GLU A 35 -1.77 33.48 25.71
CA GLU A 35 -0.96 34.69 25.61
C GLU A 35 -0.36 34.84 24.20
N LEU A 36 0.13 33.77 23.58
CA LEU A 36 0.63 33.81 22.20
C LEU A 36 -0.45 34.22 21.21
N GLN A 37 -1.69 33.73 21.39
CA GLN A 37 -2.82 34.13 20.56
C GLN A 37 -3.21 35.60 20.76
N SER A 38 -3.09 36.10 22.00
CA SER A 38 -3.29 37.53 22.31
C SER A 38 -2.23 38.41 21.64
N LEU A 39 -0.96 38.01 21.73
CA LEU A 39 0.16 38.70 21.09
C LEU A 39 0.03 38.71 19.57
N LEU A 40 -0.45 37.62 18.96
CA LEU A 40 -0.71 37.57 17.52
C LEU A 40 -1.71 38.64 17.05
N VAL A 41 -2.69 39.02 17.89
CA VAL A 41 -3.68 40.06 17.57
C VAL A 41 -3.15 41.46 17.86
N THR A 42 -2.34 41.60 18.90
CA THR A 42 -1.93 42.92 19.44
C THR A 42 -0.59 43.42 18.91
N ASP A 43 0.34 42.52 18.61
CA ASP A 43 1.70 42.81 18.13
C ASP A 43 2.26 41.65 17.27
N PRO A 44 1.72 41.43 16.05
CA PRO A 44 2.24 40.42 15.13
C PRO A 44 3.56 40.87 14.52
N GLY A 45 4.66 40.61 15.22
CA GLY A 45 6.02 40.90 14.77
C GLY A 45 6.89 39.64 14.56
N PRO A 46 8.03 39.75 13.85
CA PRO A 46 8.96 38.63 13.64
C PRO A 46 9.52 38.05 14.95
N GLU A 47 9.60 38.85 16.01
CA GLU A 47 9.99 38.39 17.35
C GLU A 47 8.98 37.39 17.94
N LEU A 48 7.69 37.54 17.61
CA LEU A 48 6.64 36.61 18.02
C LEU A 48 6.80 35.26 17.30
N VAL A 49 7.16 35.26 16.02
CA VAL A 49 7.44 34.02 15.27
C VAL A 49 8.55 33.24 15.95
N ALA A 50 9.70 33.88 16.20
CA ALA A 50 10.83 33.23 16.87
C ALA A 50 10.49 32.73 18.28
N LEU A 51 9.67 33.49 19.02
CA LEU A 51 9.18 33.08 20.34
C LEU A 51 8.29 31.83 20.27
N ILE A 52 7.37 31.79 19.31
CA ILE A 52 6.50 30.63 19.13
C ILE A 52 7.32 29.41 18.71
N GLU A 53 8.28 29.54 17.79
CA GLU A 53 9.17 28.44 17.37
C GLU A 53 9.93 27.83 18.56
N GLN A 54 10.42 28.68 19.47
CA GLN A 54 11.08 28.22 20.70
C GLN A 54 10.11 27.42 21.58
N ILE A 55 8.89 27.92 21.77
CA ILE A 55 7.88 27.26 22.61
C ILE A 55 7.41 25.94 21.99
N VAL A 56 7.20 25.90 20.66
CA VAL A 56 6.87 24.65 19.94
C VAL A 56 7.98 23.62 20.15
N THR A 57 9.25 24.03 20.03
CA THR A 57 10.39 23.13 20.23
C THR A 57 10.42 22.59 21.66
N GLN A 58 10.20 23.44 22.68
CA GLN A 58 10.14 23.01 24.08
C GLN A 58 8.98 22.03 24.33
N LEU A 59 7.80 22.29 23.76
CA LEU A 59 6.65 21.39 23.89
C LEU A 59 6.93 20.05 23.21
N ALA A 60 7.55 20.05 22.03
CA ALA A 60 7.95 18.84 21.31
C ALA A 60 8.99 18.01 22.09
N ASP A 61 9.98 18.67 22.70
CA ASP A 61 10.91 18.03 23.65
C ASP A 61 10.15 17.41 24.84
N GLY A 62 9.15 18.12 25.36
CA GLY A 62 8.26 17.64 26.42
C GLY A 62 7.47 16.39 26.03
N VAL A 63 6.93 16.32 24.81
CA VAL A 63 6.24 15.13 24.26
C VAL A 63 7.18 13.93 24.22
N ALA A 64 8.40 14.13 23.72
CA ALA A 64 9.38 13.05 23.61
C ALA A 64 9.84 12.54 24.99
N ALA A 65 9.97 13.44 25.97
CA ALA A 65 10.42 13.10 27.31
C ALA A 65 9.32 12.51 28.21
N SER A 66 8.07 12.99 28.10
CA SER A 66 7.00 12.58 29.00
C SER A 66 6.42 11.20 28.65
N ARG A 67 6.17 10.42 29.70
CA ARG A 67 5.46 9.13 29.63
C ARG A 67 3.98 9.27 30.01
N ARG A 68 3.65 10.23 30.87
CA ARG A 68 2.30 10.35 31.48
C ARG A 68 1.40 11.30 30.73
N HIS A 69 1.96 12.37 30.16
CA HIS A 69 1.20 13.50 29.61
C HIS A 69 1.49 13.77 28.14
N ARG A 70 1.99 12.74 27.44
CA ARG A 70 2.42 12.84 26.05
C ARG A 70 1.31 13.34 25.12
N VAL A 71 0.09 12.84 25.31
CA VAL A 71 -1.05 13.15 24.44
C VAL A 71 -1.45 14.62 24.62
N GLU A 72 -1.63 15.07 25.87
CA GLU A 72 -2.00 16.44 26.18
C GLU A 72 -0.93 17.43 25.70
N LEU A 73 0.35 17.12 25.93
CA LEU A 73 1.47 17.93 25.43
C LEU A 73 1.50 17.98 23.90
N ALA A 74 1.24 16.87 23.21
CA ALA A 74 1.17 16.83 21.75
C ALA A 74 0.03 17.72 21.24
N GLU A 75 -1.17 17.62 21.81
CA GLU A 75 -2.29 18.49 21.44
C GLU A 75 -1.98 19.98 21.64
N LEU A 76 -1.28 20.33 22.73
CA LEU A 76 -0.86 21.71 22.97
C LEU A 76 0.19 22.16 21.96
N ALA A 77 1.17 21.31 21.64
CA ALA A 77 2.18 21.61 20.62
C ALA A 77 1.52 21.91 19.26
N HIS A 78 0.52 21.13 18.85
CA HIS A 78 -0.26 21.40 17.64
C HIS A 78 -1.00 22.74 17.70
N ARG A 79 -1.70 23.05 18.80
CA ARG A 79 -2.39 24.36 18.94
C ARG A 79 -1.44 25.55 18.87
N VAL A 80 -0.25 25.41 19.45
CA VAL A 80 0.78 26.46 19.37
C VAL A 80 1.36 26.55 17.96
N LEU A 81 1.53 25.42 17.26
CA LEU A 81 1.94 25.38 15.86
C LEU A 81 0.89 26.02 14.92
N ASP A 82 -0.40 25.89 15.20
CA ASP A 82 -1.45 26.62 14.45
C ASP A 82 -1.31 28.14 14.63
N THR A 83 -0.95 28.57 15.84
CA THR A 83 -0.67 29.98 16.13
C THR A 83 0.58 30.45 15.39
N HIS A 84 1.60 29.58 15.27
CA HIS A 84 2.81 29.83 14.48
C HIS A 84 2.51 30.05 12.99
N ALA A 85 1.70 29.16 12.37
CA ALA A 85 1.29 29.30 10.97
C ALA A 85 0.63 30.65 10.68
N ARG A 86 -0.28 31.07 11.56
CA ARG A 86 -0.93 32.39 11.46
C ARG A 86 0.06 33.54 11.62
N ALA A 87 0.97 33.45 12.60
CA ALA A 87 2.00 34.47 12.81
C ALA A 87 2.93 34.61 11.59
N CYS A 88 3.36 33.49 10.98
CA CYS A 88 4.22 33.49 9.79
C CYS A 88 3.51 34.17 8.60
N ALA A 89 2.22 33.90 8.43
CA ALA A 89 1.42 34.53 7.40
C ALA A 89 1.37 36.06 7.59
N GLU A 90 1.05 36.54 8.80
CA GLU A 90 0.93 37.99 9.08
C GLU A 90 2.25 38.75 8.97
N THR A 91 3.36 38.10 9.31
CA THR A 91 4.69 38.76 9.41
C THR A 91 5.54 38.65 8.15
N ALA A 92 5.08 37.96 7.11
CA ALA A 92 5.86 37.66 5.90
C ALA A 92 7.23 37.05 6.25
N ALA A 93 7.22 35.96 7.01
CA ALA A 93 8.42 35.22 7.35
C ALA A 93 9.19 34.80 6.08
N ASP A 94 10.52 34.71 6.19
CA ASP A 94 11.36 34.19 5.10
C ASP A 94 10.92 32.75 4.75
N PRO A 95 10.41 32.51 3.53
CA PRO A 95 9.79 31.24 3.14
C PRO A 95 10.79 30.08 3.15
N VAL A 96 12.04 30.33 2.77
CA VAL A 96 13.11 29.32 2.70
C VAL A 96 13.56 28.93 4.11
N ARG A 97 13.73 29.93 4.99
CA ARG A 97 14.10 29.70 6.40
C ARG A 97 12.97 29.01 7.17
N LEU A 98 11.71 29.32 6.86
CA LEU A 98 10.53 28.66 7.42
C LEU A 98 10.45 27.19 6.97
N ALA A 99 10.63 26.92 5.68
CA ALA A 99 10.65 25.56 5.13
C ALA A 99 11.69 24.69 5.85
N ASP A 100 12.90 25.21 6.04
CA ASP A 100 13.96 24.50 6.74
C ASP A 100 13.60 24.22 8.21
N TRP A 101 13.01 25.21 8.91
CA TRP A 101 12.58 25.04 10.29
C TRP A 101 11.48 23.99 10.45
N LEU A 102 10.46 24.00 9.58
CA LEU A 102 9.35 23.04 9.61
C LEU A 102 9.82 21.60 9.37
N LEU A 103 10.74 21.42 8.43
CA LEU A 103 11.32 20.10 8.18
C LEU A 103 12.18 19.66 9.36
N ASP A 104 13.04 20.53 9.88
CA ASP A 104 13.88 20.21 11.04
C ASP A 104 13.08 19.87 12.29
N LEU A 105 11.94 20.54 12.51
CA LEU A 105 11.03 20.25 13.61
C LEU A 105 10.54 18.80 13.54
N GLN A 106 10.00 18.38 12.39
CA GLN A 106 9.45 17.02 12.22
C GLN A 106 10.51 15.93 12.29
N LEU A 107 11.71 16.20 11.76
CA LEU A 107 12.82 15.23 11.79
C LEU A 107 13.39 15.05 13.19
N ARG A 108 13.47 16.13 13.99
CA ARG A 108 13.94 16.08 15.37
C ARG A 108 12.89 15.56 16.34
N HIS A 109 11.61 15.79 16.04
CA HIS A 109 10.49 15.39 16.88
C HIS A 109 9.48 14.56 16.07
N PRO A 110 9.81 13.30 15.74
CA PRO A 110 8.92 12.42 14.98
C PRO A 110 7.56 12.22 15.66
N GLU A 111 7.46 12.33 16.98
CA GLU A 111 6.24 11.99 17.71
C GLU A 111 5.15 13.06 17.65
N ALA A 112 5.52 14.34 17.75
CA ALA A 112 4.64 15.51 17.61
C ALA A 112 5.47 16.81 17.68
N PRO A 113 4.98 17.95 17.15
CA PRO A 113 3.73 18.09 16.41
C PRO A 113 3.86 17.70 14.94
N ASP A 114 2.73 17.37 14.33
CA ASP A 114 2.58 17.16 12.89
C ASP A 114 2.41 18.52 12.20
N VAL A 115 3.16 18.72 11.12
CA VAL A 115 3.09 19.95 10.32
C VAL A 115 2.14 19.71 9.15
N GLY A 116 1.03 20.44 9.11
CA GLY A 116 0.17 20.50 7.93
C GLY A 116 0.63 21.62 6.99
N LEU A 117 1.08 21.29 5.78
CA LEU A 117 1.59 22.27 4.79
C LEU A 117 0.49 23.25 4.36
N ALA A 118 -0.77 22.81 4.33
CA ALA A 118 -1.91 23.66 4.01
C ALA A 118 -2.02 24.90 4.93
N ALA A 119 -1.68 24.77 6.21
CA ALA A 119 -1.70 25.89 7.16
C ALA A 119 -0.60 26.92 6.86
N TYR A 120 0.49 26.50 6.21
CA TYR A 120 1.65 27.32 5.88
C TYR A 120 1.67 27.80 4.43
N ALA A 121 0.70 27.41 3.59
CA ALA A 121 0.66 27.71 2.16
C ALA A 121 0.97 29.19 1.82
N ARG A 122 0.39 30.14 2.56
CA ARG A 122 0.61 31.58 2.34
C ARG A 122 2.02 32.04 2.73
N ALA A 123 2.60 31.45 3.76
CA ALA A 123 3.89 31.85 4.32
C ALA A 123 5.08 31.16 3.64
N LEU A 124 4.87 29.95 3.11
CA LEU A 124 5.89 29.20 2.39
C LEU A 124 6.06 29.66 0.95
N ASP A 125 5.01 30.21 0.32
CA ASP A 125 5.00 30.50 -1.11
C ASP A 125 5.57 29.38 -2.01
N ASP A 126 5.86 29.67 -3.27
CA ASP A 126 6.41 28.68 -4.20
C ASP A 126 7.89 28.37 -3.88
N ASP A 127 8.67 29.36 -3.42
CA ASP A 127 10.11 29.22 -3.16
C ASP A 127 10.35 28.39 -1.88
N GLY A 128 9.60 28.64 -0.82
CA GLY A 128 9.69 27.85 0.42
C GLY A 128 9.13 26.44 0.25
N LEU A 129 8.04 26.26 -0.51
CA LEU A 129 7.52 24.92 -0.81
C LEU A 129 8.52 24.12 -1.66
N GLN A 130 9.14 24.74 -2.67
CA GLN A 130 10.18 24.11 -3.47
C GLN A 130 11.41 23.75 -2.62
N ARG A 131 11.84 24.64 -1.71
CA ARG A 131 12.92 24.37 -0.75
C ARG A 131 12.59 23.16 0.14
N TYR A 132 11.38 23.13 0.70
CA TYR A 132 10.91 22.03 1.55
C TYR A 132 10.94 20.71 0.78
N ARG A 133 10.40 20.70 -0.45
CA ARG A 133 10.39 19.55 -1.35
C ARG A 133 11.80 19.05 -1.64
N ASP A 134 12.68 19.90 -2.14
CA ASP A 134 14.03 19.49 -2.56
C ASP A 134 14.81 18.88 -1.39
N ARG A 135 14.69 19.49 -0.21
CA ARG A 135 15.36 18.98 0.99
C ARG A 135 14.76 17.67 1.48
N ALA A 136 13.44 17.53 1.49
CA ALA A 136 12.76 16.29 1.88
C ALA A 136 13.11 15.13 0.93
N VAL A 137 13.03 15.37 -0.39
CA VAL A 137 13.39 14.39 -1.42
C VAL A 137 14.85 13.97 -1.30
N ALA A 138 15.79 14.92 -1.15
CA ALA A 138 17.22 14.62 -1.02
C ALA A 138 17.55 13.76 0.21
N LEU A 139 16.78 13.90 1.30
CA LEU A 139 16.93 13.06 2.49
C LEU A 139 16.23 11.69 2.34
N PHE A 140 15.12 11.64 1.60
CA PHE A 140 14.30 10.43 1.45
C PHE A 140 14.83 9.46 0.38
N GLU A 141 15.33 9.99 -0.73
CA GLU A 141 15.78 9.19 -1.88
C GLU A 141 16.88 8.17 -1.53
N PRO A 142 17.87 8.48 -0.67
CA PRO A 142 18.91 7.51 -0.27
C PRO A 142 18.41 6.41 0.68
N LEU A 143 17.20 6.52 1.24
CA LEU A 143 16.70 5.53 2.20
C LEU A 143 16.61 4.14 1.56
N PRO A 144 16.96 3.07 2.30
CA PRO A 144 16.92 1.72 1.76
C PRO A 144 15.48 1.32 1.42
N VAL A 145 15.33 0.57 0.34
CA VAL A 145 14.06 -0.08 -0.02
C VAL A 145 13.94 -1.36 0.78
N ILE A 146 12.78 -1.58 1.41
CA ILE A 146 12.46 -2.85 2.06
C ILE A 146 12.03 -3.83 0.95
N GLY A 147 12.83 -4.86 0.71
CA GLY A 147 12.59 -5.83 -0.35
C GLY A 147 11.51 -6.85 -0.02
N PHE A 148 11.04 -7.58 -1.03
CA PHE A 148 9.99 -8.58 -0.86
C PHE A 148 10.38 -9.67 0.14
N GLY A 149 9.53 -9.91 1.13
CA GLY A 149 9.78 -10.88 2.21
C GLY A 149 10.73 -10.39 3.30
N GLU A 150 11.25 -9.16 3.19
CA GLU A 150 12.02 -8.51 4.24
C GLU A 150 11.10 -7.77 5.22
N THR A 151 11.52 -7.71 6.47
CA THR A 151 10.86 -6.90 7.49
C THR A 151 11.69 -5.65 7.71
N GLY A 152 11.07 -4.48 7.57
CA GLY A 152 11.68 -3.21 7.94
C GLY A 152 12.06 -3.20 9.42
N ARG A 153 13.22 -2.63 9.74
CA ARG A 153 13.55 -2.30 11.13
C ARG A 153 12.84 -1.01 11.52
N TYR A 154 12.39 -0.94 12.77
CA TYR A 154 11.89 0.31 13.32
C TYR A 154 13.01 1.35 13.36
N ASP A 155 12.79 2.46 12.68
CA ASP A 155 13.70 3.60 12.61
C ASP A 155 12.87 4.88 12.67
N ARG A 156 13.08 5.67 13.73
CA ARG A 156 12.35 6.91 13.97
C ARG A 156 12.63 7.97 12.91
N ALA A 157 13.87 8.05 12.41
CA ALA A 157 14.23 9.03 11.39
C ALA A 157 13.57 8.68 10.05
N ARG A 158 13.57 7.39 9.69
CA ARG A 158 12.82 6.90 8.52
C ARG A 158 11.33 7.20 8.64
N TRP A 159 10.74 6.96 9.81
CA TRP A 159 9.30 7.18 10.02
C TRP A 159 8.93 8.67 9.93
N ALA A 160 9.74 9.56 10.50
CA ALA A 160 9.54 11.00 10.36
C ALA A 160 9.60 11.44 8.89
N LEU A 161 10.63 10.99 8.15
CA LEU A 161 10.77 11.30 6.73
C LEU A 161 9.62 10.72 5.89
N LEU A 162 9.09 9.55 6.24
CA LEU A 162 7.93 8.97 5.56
C LEU A 162 6.71 9.89 5.70
N ARG A 163 6.39 10.34 6.92
CA ARG A 163 5.26 11.25 7.17
C ARG A 163 5.42 12.59 6.45
N VAL A 164 6.63 13.14 6.47
CA VAL A 164 6.98 14.37 5.72
C VAL A 164 6.68 14.22 4.24
N MET A 165 7.07 13.08 3.64
CA MET A 165 6.87 12.83 2.21
C MET A 165 5.41 12.51 1.87
N GLU A 166 4.68 11.84 2.76
CA GLU A 166 3.24 11.59 2.62
C GLU A 166 2.45 12.90 2.62
N GLU A 167 2.68 13.76 3.62
CA GLU A 167 2.07 15.10 3.70
C GLU A 167 2.42 15.94 2.45
N LEU A 168 3.68 15.91 2.02
CA LEU A 168 4.10 16.65 0.83
C LEU A 168 3.42 16.14 -0.44
N ALA A 169 3.34 14.82 -0.63
CA ALA A 169 2.68 14.21 -1.78
C ALA A 169 1.18 14.50 -1.80
N GLU A 170 0.52 14.43 -0.63
CA GLU A 170 -0.91 14.76 -0.50
C GLU A 170 -1.17 16.23 -0.78
N TYR A 171 -0.41 17.14 -0.15
CA TYR A 171 -0.58 18.59 -0.30
C TYR A 171 -0.33 19.07 -1.74
N THR A 172 0.67 18.50 -2.42
CA THR A 172 1.02 18.88 -3.80
C THR A 172 0.28 18.09 -4.86
N GLU A 173 -0.53 17.10 -4.47
CA GLU A 173 -1.16 16.11 -5.35
C GLU A 173 -0.15 15.47 -6.33
N ASP A 174 1.11 15.30 -5.88
CA ASP A 174 2.20 14.86 -6.71
C ASP A 174 2.31 13.32 -6.72
N VAL A 175 1.92 12.76 -7.86
CA VAL A 175 1.96 11.33 -8.12
C VAL A 175 3.38 10.76 -8.06
N ASP A 176 4.40 11.48 -8.53
CA ASP A 176 5.79 11.00 -8.49
C ASP A 176 6.32 10.92 -7.05
N LEU A 177 5.95 11.87 -6.19
CA LEU A 177 6.26 11.78 -4.75
C LEU A 177 5.53 10.62 -4.09
N GLN A 178 4.26 10.42 -4.41
CA GLN A 178 3.49 9.28 -3.91
C GLN A 178 4.14 7.95 -4.33
N LEU A 179 4.57 7.83 -5.59
CA LEU A 179 5.26 6.64 -6.09
C LEU A 179 6.63 6.44 -5.43
N LEU A 180 7.39 7.52 -5.20
CA LEU A 180 8.65 7.47 -4.48
C LEU A 180 8.44 6.91 -3.07
N VAL A 181 7.43 7.39 -2.33
CA VAL A 181 7.06 6.88 -1.00
C VAL A 181 6.72 5.40 -1.06
N LEU A 182 5.76 5.02 -1.92
CA LEU A 182 5.31 3.62 -2.02
C LEU A 182 6.43 2.67 -2.44
N SER A 183 7.39 3.14 -3.23
CA SER A 183 8.52 2.32 -3.67
C SER A 183 9.53 1.99 -2.58
N LYS A 184 9.49 2.67 -1.41
CA LYS A 184 10.39 2.40 -0.28
C LYS A 184 10.01 1.18 0.54
N ASP A 185 8.77 0.71 0.42
CA ASP A 185 8.33 -0.55 1.01
C ASP A 185 7.75 -1.47 -0.06
N LEU A 186 8.51 -2.49 -0.44
CA LEU A 186 8.10 -3.55 -1.36
C LEU A 186 8.08 -4.92 -0.66
N SER A 187 7.89 -4.92 0.66
CA SER A 187 7.91 -6.12 1.50
C SER A 187 6.85 -7.16 1.15
N SER A 188 5.77 -6.75 0.49
CA SER A 188 4.66 -7.60 0.11
C SER A 188 4.21 -7.36 -1.33
N GLY A 189 3.56 -8.36 -1.91
CA GLY A 189 2.95 -8.22 -3.25
C GLY A 189 1.88 -7.14 -3.34
N TRP A 190 1.26 -6.78 -2.21
CA TRP A 190 0.25 -5.71 -2.14
C TRP A 190 0.87 -4.33 -2.40
N HIS A 191 2.13 -4.11 -2.00
CA HIS A 191 2.82 -2.84 -2.27
C HIS A 191 3.10 -2.65 -3.77
N TYR A 192 3.52 -3.70 -4.48
CA TYR A 192 3.63 -3.65 -5.95
C TYR A 192 2.29 -3.33 -6.62
N LEU A 193 1.19 -3.92 -6.12
CA LEU A 193 -0.14 -3.65 -6.63
C LEU A 193 -0.55 -2.19 -6.36
N GLN A 194 -0.22 -1.64 -5.19
CA GLN A 194 -0.52 -0.26 -4.83
C GLN A 194 0.21 0.73 -5.77
N VAL A 195 1.50 0.52 -6.01
CA VAL A 195 2.28 1.33 -6.96
C VAL A 195 1.68 1.26 -8.37
N ALA A 196 1.37 0.04 -8.85
CA ALA A 196 0.75 -0.14 -10.16
C ALA A 196 -0.64 0.51 -10.27
N THR A 197 -1.41 0.52 -9.19
CA THR A 197 -2.73 1.15 -9.14
C THR A 197 -2.62 2.67 -9.25
N VAL A 198 -1.72 3.30 -8.50
CA VAL A 198 -1.47 4.75 -8.59
C VAL A 198 -1.01 5.15 -9.99
N LEU A 199 -0.10 4.38 -10.60
CA LEU A 199 0.33 4.61 -11.99
C LEU A 199 -0.82 4.48 -12.99
N ARG A 200 -1.66 3.46 -12.84
CA ARG A 200 -2.83 3.28 -13.71
C ARG A 200 -3.81 4.44 -13.58
N ASP A 201 -4.11 4.85 -12.35
CA ASP A 201 -5.11 5.88 -12.07
C ASP A 201 -4.64 7.28 -12.49
N SER A 202 -3.32 7.50 -12.58
CA SER A 202 -2.70 8.68 -13.18
C SER A 202 -2.49 8.61 -14.70
N GLY A 203 -2.98 7.56 -15.37
CA GLY A 203 -2.88 7.39 -16.82
C GLY A 203 -1.52 6.86 -17.33
N ARG A 204 -0.61 6.49 -16.44
CA ARG A 204 0.73 5.92 -16.74
C ARG A 204 0.67 4.41 -16.90
N SER A 205 -0.21 3.95 -17.78
CA SER A 205 -0.51 2.54 -18.03
C SER A 205 0.68 1.66 -18.37
N GLY A 206 1.69 2.19 -19.07
CA GLY A 206 2.91 1.45 -19.41
C GLY A 206 3.68 1.03 -18.17
N GLU A 207 3.99 2.01 -17.33
CA GLU A 207 4.72 1.81 -16.07
C GLU A 207 3.90 0.97 -15.07
N ALA A 208 2.57 1.13 -15.05
CA ALA A 208 1.71 0.28 -14.23
C ALA A 208 1.91 -1.22 -14.55
N LEU A 209 1.98 -1.57 -15.84
CA LEU A 209 2.23 -2.96 -16.27
C LEU A 209 3.65 -3.43 -15.93
N GLU A 210 4.65 -2.56 -16.02
CA GLU A 210 6.03 -2.89 -15.60
C GLU A 210 6.08 -3.21 -14.09
N TRP A 211 5.36 -2.45 -13.27
CA TRP A 211 5.24 -2.71 -11.84
C TRP A 211 4.45 -3.97 -11.52
N VAL A 212 3.40 -4.26 -12.30
CA VAL A 212 2.69 -5.54 -12.20
C VAL A 212 3.63 -6.70 -12.50
N GLU A 213 4.43 -6.62 -13.57
CA GLU A 213 5.39 -7.67 -13.92
C GLU A 213 6.45 -7.87 -12.82
N ARG A 214 6.98 -6.78 -12.25
CA ARG A 214 7.89 -6.84 -11.09
C ARG A 214 7.22 -7.53 -9.91
N GLY A 215 5.98 -7.18 -9.60
CA GLY A 215 5.20 -7.78 -8.53
C GLY A 215 4.96 -9.28 -8.75
N LEU A 216 4.54 -9.67 -9.95
CA LEU A 216 4.30 -11.08 -10.31
C LEU A 216 5.57 -11.93 -10.16
N ARG A 217 6.72 -11.41 -10.59
CA ARG A 217 8.03 -12.05 -10.40
C ARG A 217 8.39 -12.18 -8.92
N ALA A 218 8.19 -11.13 -8.12
CA ALA A 218 8.51 -11.15 -6.70
C ALA A 218 7.64 -12.17 -5.92
N VAL A 219 6.33 -12.19 -6.17
CA VAL A 219 5.40 -13.03 -5.40
C VAL A 219 5.42 -14.50 -5.81
N GLY A 220 5.84 -14.83 -7.03
CA GLY A 220 5.93 -16.21 -7.52
C GLY A 220 4.61 -16.98 -7.42
N GLY A 221 3.49 -16.32 -7.75
CA GLY A 221 2.14 -16.90 -7.70
C GLY A 221 1.51 -17.00 -6.30
N ARG A 222 2.08 -16.35 -5.27
CA ARG A 222 1.49 -16.27 -3.92
C ARG A 222 0.91 -14.89 -3.63
N GLY A 223 0.17 -14.76 -2.53
CA GLY A 223 -0.31 -13.47 -2.03
C GLY A 223 -1.11 -12.68 -3.08
N ALA A 224 -0.65 -11.47 -3.41
CA ALA A 224 -1.32 -10.55 -4.33
C ALA A 224 -1.30 -10.97 -5.81
N ALA A 225 -0.75 -12.13 -6.18
CA ALA A 225 -0.60 -12.59 -7.56
C ALA A 225 -1.89 -12.47 -8.39
N LEU A 226 -3.04 -12.93 -7.85
CA LEU A 226 -4.31 -12.86 -8.58
C LEU A 226 -4.75 -11.43 -8.85
N ARG A 227 -4.57 -10.52 -7.88
CA ARG A 227 -4.93 -9.10 -8.04
C ARG A 227 -4.00 -8.37 -9.01
N LEU A 228 -2.72 -8.73 -9.03
CA LEU A 228 -1.78 -8.25 -10.03
C LEU A 228 -2.18 -8.72 -11.44
N LEU A 229 -2.63 -9.98 -11.59
CA LEU A 229 -3.19 -10.50 -12.85
C LEU A 229 -4.52 -9.83 -13.23
N ASP A 230 -5.36 -9.45 -12.26
CA ASP A 230 -6.57 -8.66 -12.51
C ASP A 230 -6.20 -7.34 -13.17
N LEU A 231 -5.30 -6.57 -12.55
CA LEU A 231 -4.83 -5.29 -13.08
C LEU A 231 -4.18 -5.46 -14.47
N ALA A 232 -3.32 -6.47 -14.65
CA ALA A 232 -2.68 -6.73 -15.94
C ALA A 232 -3.68 -6.94 -17.07
N VAL A 233 -4.70 -7.77 -16.81
CA VAL A 233 -5.71 -8.13 -17.80
C VAL A 233 -6.61 -6.94 -18.11
N GLU A 234 -7.10 -6.25 -17.09
CA GLU A 234 -7.93 -5.06 -17.26
C GLU A 234 -7.20 -4.01 -18.11
N GLU A 235 -5.92 -3.78 -17.81
CA GLU A 235 -5.13 -2.78 -18.50
C GLU A 235 -4.79 -3.19 -19.95
N HIS A 236 -4.44 -4.46 -20.19
CA HIS A 236 -4.22 -4.95 -21.54
C HIS A 236 -5.49 -4.94 -22.40
N VAL A 237 -6.65 -5.29 -21.83
CA VAL A 237 -7.93 -5.22 -22.52
C VAL A 237 -8.30 -3.78 -22.85
N ARG A 238 -8.14 -2.85 -21.89
CA ARG A 238 -8.39 -1.41 -22.08
C ARG A 238 -7.54 -0.83 -23.21
N ARG A 239 -6.30 -1.29 -23.34
CA ARG A 239 -5.37 -0.88 -24.41
C ARG A 239 -5.59 -1.58 -25.75
N GLY A 240 -6.64 -2.39 -25.89
CA GLY A 240 -6.94 -3.12 -27.14
C GLY A 240 -5.97 -4.27 -27.43
N ALA A 241 -5.31 -4.82 -26.41
CA ALA A 241 -4.36 -5.92 -26.52
C ALA A 241 -4.80 -7.17 -25.73
N PRO A 242 -5.98 -7.76 -26.01
CA PRO A 242 -6.49 -8.92 -25.28
C PRO A 242 -5.55 -10.14 -25.35
N GLU A 243 -4.77 -10.27 -26.43
CA GLU A 243 -3.79 -11.36 -26.57
C GLU A 243 -2.65 -11.26 -25.56
N ARG A 244 -2.28 -10.04 -25.17
CA ARG A 244 -1.32 -9.82 -24.08
C ARG A 244 -1.94 -10.19 -22.72
N ALA A 245 -3.23 -9.91 -22.53
CA ALA A 245 -3.94 -10.33 -21.32
C ALA A 245 -3.94 -11.87 -21.16
N VAL A 246 -4.21 -12.59 -22.26
CA VAL A 246 -4.13 -14.07 -22.29
C VAL A 246 -2.71 -14.54 -22.01
N GLN A 247 -1.70 -13.93 -22.63
CA GLN A 247 -0.30 -14.32 -22.47
C GLN A 247 0.19 -14.19 -21.02
N VAL A 248 -0.11 -13.07 -20.34
CA VAL A 248 0.30 -12.85 -18.94
C VAL A 248 -0.33 -13.90 -18.02
N CYS A 249 -1.62 -14.21 -18.19
CA CYS A 249 -2.27 -15.27 -17.41
C CYS A 249 -1.68 -16.65 -17.72
N ARG A 250 -1.39 -16.94 -18.99
CA ARG A 250 -0.74 -18.19 -19.41
C ARG A 250 0.62 -18.35 -18.73
N GLU A 251 1.47 -17.33 -18.76
CA GLU A 251 2.79 -17.36 -18.11
C GLU A 251 2.67 -17.60 -16.59
N ALA A 252 1.73 -16.92 -15.93
CA ALA A 252 1.47 -17.14 -14.51
C ALA A 252 0.98 -18.57 -14.21
N PHE A 253 0.12 -19.14 -15.04
CA PHE A 253 -0.35 -20.51 -14.88
C PHE A 253 0.78 -21.53 -15.04
N LEU A 254 1.63 -21.36 -16.07
CA LEU A 254 2.77 -22.23 -16.33
C LEU A 254 3.87 -22.11 -15.26
N ALA A 255 3.96 -20.98 -14.57
CA ALA A 255 4.86 -20.81 -13.43
C ALA A 255 4.31 -21.45 -12.15
N ARG A 256 3.00 -21.33 -11.91
CA ARG A 256 2.33 -21.94 -10.76
C ARG A 256 0.86 -22.21 -11.08
N PRO A 257 0.49 -23.48 -11.34
CA PRO A 257 -0.88 -23.82 -11.68
C PRO A 257 -1.89 -23.42 -10.61
N SER A 258 -3.02 -22.87 -11.05
CA SER A 258 -4.14 -22.47 -10.20
C SER A 258 -5.46 -22.53 -10.99
N LEU A 259 -6.54 -22.93 -10.30
CA LEU A 259 -7.87 -22.95 -10.91
C LEU A 259 -8.34 -21.53 -11.28
N ASP A 260 -8.10 -20.54 -10.42
CA ASP A 260 -8.49 -19.15 -10.67
C ASP A 260 -7.83 -18.61 -11.94
N VAL A 261 -6.53 -18.88 -12.12
CA VAL A 261 -5.81 -18.45 -13.33
C VAL A 261 -6.33 -19.18 -14.56
N TYR A 262 -6.60 -20.49 -14.47
CA TYR A 262 -7.22 -21.25 -15.57
C TYR A 262 -8.58 -20.65 -15.98
N LEU A 263 -9.45 -20.37 -15.00
CA LEU A 263 -10.76 -19.77 -15.25
C LEU A 263 -10.64 -18.38 -15.88
N LYS A 264 -9.64 -17.60 -15.48
CA LYS A 264 -9.34 -16.28 -16.05
C LYS A 264 -8.90 -16.39 -17.52
N ILE A 265 -7.99 -17.30 -17.83
CA ILE A 265 -7.58 -17.59 -19.22
C ILE A 265 -8.79 -18.01 -20.04
N ARG A 266 -9.59 -18.93 -19.51
CA ARG A 266 -10.81 -19.41 -20.18
C ARG A 266 -11.76 -18.26 -20.49
N THR A 267 -12.07 -17.40 -19.52
CA THR A 267 -12.95 -16.23 -19.75
C THR A 267 -12.45 -15.33 -20.87
N LEU A 268 -11.13 -15.14 -20.99
CA LEU A 268 -10.53 -14.32 -22.04
C LEU A 268 -10.54 -14.98 -23.41
N ALA A 269 -10.35 -16.30 -23.48
CA ALA A 269 -10.07 -16.99 -24.74
C ALA A 269 -11.22 -17.88 -25.24
N VAL A 270 -12.19 -18.28 -24.41
CA VAL A 270 -13.17 -19.36 -24.73
C VAL A 270 -13.97 -19.13 -26.01
N HIS A 271 -14.20 -17.88 -26.38
CA HIS A 271 -14.94 -17.51 -27.60
C HIS A 271 -14.02 -17.33 -28.83
N THR A 272 -12.76 -17.73 -28.73
CA THR A 272 -11.76 -17.61 -29.79
C THR A 272 -11.27 -18.98 -30.24
N ASP A 273 -10.82 -19.09 -31.48
CA ASP A 273 -10.21 -20.31 -32.03
C ASP A 273 -8.87 -20.65 -31.35
N ARG A 274 -8.35 -19.76 -30.48
CA ARG A 274 -7.13 -19.96 -29.70
C ARG A 274 -7.38 -20.78 -28.44
N TRP A 275 -8.63 -20.92 -27.98
CA TRP A 275 -8.93 -21.65 -26.75
C TRP A 275 -8.59 -23.14 -26.80
N PRO A 276 -9.00 -23.92 -27.82
CA PRO A 276 -8.68 -25.35 -27.85
C PRO A 276 -7.19 -25.68 -27.75
N PRO A 277 -6.27 -25.06 -28.55
CA PRO A 277 -4.85 -25.35 -28.43
C PRO A 277 -4.26 -24.82 -27.11
N LEU A 278 -4.72 -23.68 -26.61
CA LEU A 278 -4.26 -23.14 -25.33
C LEU A 278 -4.67 -24.05 -24.16
N ARG A 279 -5.92 -24.50 -24.11
CA ARG A 279 -6.41 -25.43 -23.09
C ARG A 279 -5.63 -26.74 -23.08
N ALA A 280 -5.35 -27.29 -24.27
CA ALA A 280 -4.54 -28.50 -24.40
C ALA A 280 -3.14 -28.30 -23.80
N GLU A 281 -2.51 -27.16 -24.08
CA GLU A 281 -1.21 -26.81 -23.50
C GLU A 281 -1.25 -26.72 -21.96
N LEU A 282 -2.24 -26.01 -21.40
CA LEU A 282 -2.37 -25.84 -19.95
C LEU A 282 -2.57 -27.20 -19.25
N VAL A 283 -3.40 -28.07 -19.82
CA VAL A 283 -3.63 -29.42 -19.28
C VAL A 283 -2.40 -30.31 -19.43
N GLU A 284 -1.72 -30.27 -20.57
CA GLU A 284 -0.48 -31.02 -20.75
C GLU A 284 0.58 -30.61 -19.72
N HIS A 285 0.68 -29.31 -19.41
CA HIS A 285 1.55 -28.82 -18.35
C HIS A 285 1.19 -29.40 -16.97
N LEU A 286 -0.10 -29.44 -16.60
CA LEU A 286 -0.56 -30.07 -15.35
C LEU A 286 -0.20 -31.55 -15.28
N VAL A 287 -0.41 -32.29 -16.37
CA VAL A 287 -0.10 -33.72 -16.47
C VAL A 287 1.40 -33.96 -16.35
N ARG A 288 2.22 -33.14 -17.01
CA ARG A 288 3.68 -33.25 -17.00
C ARG A 288 4.28 -32.89 -15.63
N ASP A 289 3.74 -31.87 -14.96
CA ASP A 289 4.15 -31.49 -13.60
C ASP A 289 3.87 -32.64 -12.63
N GLY A 290 2.63 -33.16 -12.64
CA GLY A 290 2.24 -34.34 -11.87
C GLY A 290 2.35 -34.20 -10.34
N SER A 291 2.72 -33.02 -9.82
CA SER A 291 2.74 -32.75 -8.39
C SER A 291 1.34 -32.83 -7.80
N ARG A 292 1.26 -33.01 -6.48
CA ARG A 292 -0.02 -33.01 -5.76
C ARG A 292 -0.87 -31.77 -6.05
N LEU A 293 -0.24 -30.60 -6.15
CA LEU A 293 -0.91 -29.35 -6.48
C LEU A 293 -1.45 -29.37 -7.93
N ALA A 294 -0.63 -29.80 -8.89
CA ALA A 294 -1.03 -29.90 -10.29
C ALA A 294 -2.20 -30.88 -10.47
N ILE A 295 -2.17 -32.03 -9.81
CA ILE A 295 -3.27 -33.01 -9.82
C ILE A 295 -4.55 -32.42 -9.22
N GLU A 296 -4.45 -31.67 -8.12
CA GLU A 296 -5.60 -31.00 -7.51
C GLU A 296 -6.22 -29.96 -8.46
N VAL A 297 -5.40 -29.11 -9.08
CA VAL A 297 -5.86 -28.15 -10.09
C VAL A 297 -6.49 -28.88 -11.27
N TYR A 298 -5.88 -29.98 -11.72
CA TYR A 298 -6.39 -30.76 -12.84
C TYR A 298 -7.77 -31.37 -12.56
N ARG A 299 -7.97 -31.95 -11.37
CA ARG A 299 -9.30 -32.43 -10.92
C ARG A 299 -10.35 -31.33 -10.99
N ARG A 300 -10.02 -30.14 -10.50
CA ARG A 300 -10.93 -28.99 -10.53
C ARG A 300 -11.23 -28.50 -11.94
N VAL A 301 -10.24 -28.50 -12.83
CA VAL A 301 -10.43 -28.18 -14.25
C VAL A 301 -11.40 -29.19 -14.89
N VAL A 302 -11.21 -30.49 -14.65
CA VAL A 302 -12.11 -31.55 -15.14
C VAL A 302 -13.54 -31.34 -14.62
N GLU A 303 -13.73 -31.10 -13.33
CA GLU A 303 -15.04 -30.80 -12.72
C GLU A 303 -15.72 -29.58 -13.38
N VAL A 304 -14.95 -28.53 -13.63
CA VAL A 304 -15.43 -27.30 -14.25
C VAL A 304 -15.88 -27.50 -15.68
N GLU A 305 -15.12 -28.23 -16.51
CA GLU A 305 -15.51 -28.48 -17.90
C GLU A 305 -16.64 -29.52 -18.00
N LEU A 306 -16.68 -30.53 -17.12
CA LEU A 306 -17.81 -31.47 -17.00
C LEU A 306 -19.14 -30.74 -16.78
N ALA A 307 -19.14 -29.70 -15.94
CA ALA A 307 -20.35 -28.97 -15.60
C ALA A 307 -20.91 -28.10 -16.76
N ARG A 308 -20.09 -27.76 -17.77
CA ARG A 308 -20.42 -26.70 -18.74
C ARG A 308 -21.09 -27.17 -20.04
N ARG A 309 -21.35 -28.48 -20.20
CA ARG A 309 -22.15 -29.12 -21.27
C ARG A 309 -21.77 -28.73 -22.71
N GLY A 310 -21.15 -29.68 -23.43
CA GLY A 310 -21.03 -29.65 -24.89
C GLY A 310 -20.59 -31.01 -25.45
N VAL A 311 -21.32 -31.56 -26.42
CA VAL A 311 -21.04 -32.89 -27.02
C VAL A 311 -19.65 -32.96 -27.65
N GLN A 312 -19.16 -31.86 -28.22
CA GLN A 312 -17.80 -31.78 -28.80
C GLN A 312 -16.67 -31.77 -27.76
N GLU A 313 -16.97 -31.49 -26.49
CA GLU A 313 -15.97 -31.46 -25.41
C GLU A 313 -15.98 -32.74 -24.57
N GLN A 314 -16.98 -33.62 -24.74
CA GLN A 314 -17.11 -34.87 -23.98
C GLN A 314 -15.94 -35.83 -24.23
N ASP A 315 -15.52 -36.04 -25.48
CA ASP A 315 -14.38 -36.92 -25.78
C ASP A 315 -13.06 -36.39 -25.16
N VAL A 316 -12.90 -35.06 -25.08
CA VAL A 316 -11.74 -34.42 -24.44
C VAL A 316 -11.75 -34.67 -22.94
N VAL A 317 -12.90 -34.52 -22.29
CA VAL A 317 -13.04 -34.73 -20.85
C VAL A 317 -12.84 -36.20 -20.48
N VAL A 318 -13.34 -37.13 -21.30
CA VAL A 318 -13.10 -38.57 -21.12
C VAL A 318 -11.60 -38.87 -21.17
N GLU A 319 -10.86 -38.26 -22.11
CA GLU A 319 -9.41 -38.41 -22.16
C GLU A 319 -8.73 -37.85 -20.91
N TRP A 320 -9.18 -36.70 -20.42
CA TRP A 320 -8.66 -36.13 -19.18
C TRP A 320 -8.92 -37.01 -17.96
N LEU A 321 -10.08 -37.66 -17.89
CA LEU A 321 -10.39 -38.63 -16.84
C LEU A 321 -9.48 -39.86 -16.92
N ARG A 322 -9.08 -40.32 -18.12
CA ARG A 322 -8.09 -41.41 -18.27
C ARG A 322 -6.71 -40.98 -17.79
N GLN A 323 -6.25 -39.79 -18.19
CA GLN A 323 -4.97 -39.23 -17.76
C GLN A 323 -4.94 -39.10 -16.24
N LEU A 324 -6.01 -38.57 -15.65
CA LEU A 324 -6.15 -38.41 -14.22
C LEU A 324 -6.19 -39.75 -13.47
N ARG A 325 -6.82 -40.80 -14.02
CA ARG A 325 -6.74 -42.17 -13.49
C ARG A 325 -5.30 -42.67 -13.43
N GLY A 326 -4.49 -42.38 -14.45
CA GLY A 326 -3.06 -42.73 -14.47
C GLY A 326 -2.22 -41.97 -13.44
N LEU A 327 -2.55 -40.69 -13.18
CA LEU A 327 -1.82 -39.85 -12.23
C LEU A 327 -2.12 -40.14 -10.75
N GLN A 328 -3.33 -40.63 -10.43
CA GLN A 328 -3.76 -40.91 -9.06
C GLN A 328 -4.55 -42.24 -8.95
N PRO A 329 -3.96 -43.39 -9.29
CA PRO A 329 -4.68 -44.67 -9.40
C PRO A 329 -5.40 -45.06 -8.11
N ASP A 330 -4.77 -44.84 -6.96
CA ASP A 330 -5.30 -45.24 -5.65
C ASP A 330 -6.49 -44.37 -5.18
N ALA A 331 -6.54 -43.10 -5.62
CA ALA A 331 -7.57 -42.14 -5.22
C ALA A 331 -8.64 -41.89 -6.31
N PHE A 332 -8.47 -42.51 -7.49
CA PHE A 332 -9.32 -42.25 -8.64
C PHE A 332 -10.76 -42.77 -8.44
N ALA A 333 -10.92 -43.94 -7.81
CA ALA A 333 -12.23 -44.54 -7.56
C ALA A 333 -13.10 -43.61 -6.69
N ASP A 334 -12.58 -43.16 -5.54
CA ASP A 334 -13.27 -42.23 -4.65
C ASP A 334 -13.58 -40.89 -5.33
N TYR A 335 -12.65 -40.38 -6.14
CA TYR A 335 -12.87 -39.16 -6.92
C TYR A 335 -14.00 -39.33 -7.94
N LEU A 336 -14.05 -40.47 -8.63
CA LEU A 336 -15.06 -40.74 -9.65
C LEU A 336 -16.44 -40.90 -9.02
N ASP A 337 -16.54 -41.57 -7.87
CA ASP A 337 -17.78 -41.66 -7.09
C ASP A 337 -18.24 -40.27 -6.61
N HIS A 338 -17.30 -39.40 -6.22
CA HIS A 338 -17.61 -38.01 -5.91
C HIS A 338 -18.20 -37.26 -7.12
N ILE A 339 -17.63 -37.41 -8.33
CA ILE A 339 -18.21 -36.83 -9.56
C ILE A 339 -19.62 -37.38 -9.79
N LYS A 340 -19.79 -38.72 -9.79
CA LYS A 340 -21.08 -39.36 -10.06
C LYS A 340 -22.16 -38.89 -9.08
N SER A 341 -21.83 -38.80 -7.79
CA SER A 341 -22.77 -38.31 -6.76
C SER A 341 -23.19 -36.86 -6.94
N ARG A 342 -22.28 -35.99 -7.42
CA ARG A 342 -22.60 -34.57 -7.71
C ARG A 342 -23.48 -34.41 -8.96
N HIS A 343 -23.43 -35.37 -9.88
CA HIS A 343 -24.14 -35.35 -11.15
C HIS A 343 -25.29 -36.38 -11.24
N VAL A 344 -25.86 -36.82 -10.11
CA VAL A 344 -26.95 -37.83 -10.07
C VAL A 344 -28.15 -37.48 -10.94
N ALA A 345 -28.46 -36.19 -11.10
CA ALA A 345 -29.56 -35.71 -11.94
C ALA A 345 -29.24 -35.74 -13.45
N ASP A 346 -27.97 -35.91 -13.83
CA ASP A 346 -27.49 -35.90 -15.22
C ASP A 346 -27.30 -37.33 -15.75
N ARG A 347 -28.43 -37.99 -16.06
CA ARG A 347 -28.44 -39.40 -16.49
C ARG A 347 -27.64 -39.63 -17.77
N GLU A 348 -27.67 -38.69 -18.70
CA GLU A 348 -26.93 -38.78 -19.96
C GLU A 348 -25.41 -38.81 -19.72
N LEU A 349 -24.91 -37.95 -18.82
CA LEU A 349 -23.51 -37.96 -18.41
C LEU A 349 -23.12 -39.28 -17.73
N LEU A 350 -23.96 -39.79 -16.81
CA LEU A 350 -23.69 -41.05 -16.11
C LEU A 350 -23.68 -42.26 -17.05
N ASP A 351 -24.59 -42.29 -18.02
CA ASP A 351 -24.67 -43.34 -19.03
C ASP A 351 -23.45 -43.30 -19.98
N GLU A 352 -22.99 -42.11 -20.37
CA GLU A 352 -21.78 -41.94 -21.18
C GLU A 352 -20.51 -42.36 -20.41
N LEU A 353 -20.36 -41.92 -19.16
CA LEU A 353 -19.24 -42.33 -18.29
C LEU A 353 -19.21 -43.86 -18.16
N SER A 354 -20.35 -44.49 -17.89
CA SER A 354 -20.48 -45.95 -17.78
C SER A 354 -20.14 -46.64 -19.10
N ARG A 355 -20.65 -46.14 -20.25
CA ARG A 355 -20.33 -46.68 -21.58
C ARG A 355 -18.83 -46.61 -21.91
N ARG A 356 -18.11 -45.61 -21.39
CA ARG A 356 -16.67 -45.40 -21.61
C ARG A 356 -15.78 -46.05 -20.55
N GLY A 357 -16.36 -46.81 -19.61
CA GLY A 357 -15.61 -47.56 -18.57
C GLY A 357 -15.19 -46.73 -17.36
N PHE A 358 -16.00 -45.72 -16.99
CA PHE A 358 -15.86 -44.90 -15.79
C PHE A 358 -16.98 -45.19 -14.79
#